data_AF-A0A1D2QPR8-F1
#
_entry.id   AF-A0A1D2QPR8-F1
#
_cell.length_a   1.000
_cell.length_b   1.000
_cell.length_c   1.000
_cell.angle_alpha   90.00
_cell.angle_beta   90.00
_cell.angle_gamma   90.00
#
_symmetry.space_group_name_H-M   'P 1'
#
loop_
_entity.id
_entity.type
_entity.pdbx_description
1 polymer ?
#
loop_
_entity_poly.entity_id
_entity_poly.type
_entity_poly.pdbx_seq_one_letter_code
_entity_poly.pdbx_strand_id
1 'polypeptide(L)' 'MATQYQNTLTIGRYIVEESVSAAGTFALHIEDSITGEQFECEGLDLEEFDKLLDLLSTVQNPKIIFGILNSREAG' A
#
# COMPACT_ATOMS: atom_id res chain seq x y z
N MET A 1 -1.16 -22.04 11.43
CA MET A 1 -2.03 -21.21 10.57
C MET A 1 -1.59 -19.78 10.80
N ALA A 2 -0.83 -19.20 9.89
CA ALA A 2 -0.41 -17.80 9.99
C ALA A 2 -1.65 -16.94 9.80
N THR A 3 -2.08 -16.20 10.82
CA THR A 3 -3.21 -15.29 10.68
C THR A 3 -2.76 -14.14 9.77
N GLN A 4 -3.16 -14.21 8.51
CA GLN A 4 -3.05 -13.09 7.57
C GLN A 4 -4.28 -12.22 7.80
N TYR A 5 -4.11 -11.07 8.43
CA TYR A 5 -5.16 -10.05 8.40
C TYR A 5 -5.08 -9.40 7.02
N GLN A 6 -6.22 -9.35 6.33
CA GLN A 6 -6.35 -8.68 5.06
C GLN A 6 -7.45 -7.63 5.18
N ASN A 7 -7.12 -6.38 4.92
CA ASN A 7 -8.09 -5.29 4.83
C ASN A 7 -8.13 -4.79 3.39
N THR A 8 -9.33 -4.63 2.84
CA THR A 8 -9.53 -4.01 1.55
C THR A 8 -10.22 -2.66 1.74
N LEU A 9 -9.58 -1.60 1.24
CA LEU A 9 -10.08 -0.24 1.25
C LEU A 9 -10.18 0.28 -0.19
N THR A 10 -11.34 0.82 -0.56
CA THR A 10 -11.50 1.47 -1.87
C THR A 10 -11.35 2.98 -1.71
N ILE A 11 -10.35 3.56 -2.39
CA ILE A 11 -10.09 5.00 -2.40
C ILE A 11 -10.33 5.52 -3.82
N GLY A 12 -11.54 6.04 -4.06
CA GLY A 12 -11.95 6.48 -5.38
C GLY A 12 -11.98 5.32 -6.37
N ARG A 13 -11.04 5.31 -7.34
CA ARG A 13 -10.88 4.24 -8.32
C ARG A 13 -9.83 3.19 -7.93
N TYR A 14 -9.18 3.36 -6.79
CA TYR A 14 -8.09 2.50 -6.37
C TYR A 14 -8.57 1.52 -5.33
N ILE A 15 -8.19 0.26 -5.50
CA ILE A 15 -8.44 -0.82 -4.56
C ILE A 15 -7.14 -1.01 -3.81
N VAL A 16 -7.15 -0.76 -2.51
CA VAL A 16 -5.99 -0.91 -1.63
C VAL A 16 -6.21 -2.14 -0.77
N GLU A 17 -5.32 -3.11 -0.86
CA GLU A 17 -5.31 -4.34 -0.09
C GLU A 17 -4.11 -4.36 0.84
N GLU A 18 -4.37 -4.27 2.13
CA GLU A 18 -3.38 -4.45 3.19
C GLU A 18 -3.31 -5.93 3.53
N SER A 19 -2.09 -6.44 3.75
CA SER A 19 -1.90 -7.73 4.40
C SER A 19 -0.74 -7.71 5.39
N VAL A 20 -0.94 -8.35 6.54
CA VAL A 20 0.12 -8.55 7.54
C VAL A 20 0.51 -10.01 7.61
N SER A 21 1.82 -10.28 7.56
CA SER A 21 2.35 -11.63 7.69
C SER A 21 2.43 -12.04 9.16
N ALA A 22 2.52 -13.34 9.43
CA ALA A 22 2.75 -13.82 10.80
C ALA A 22 4.13 -13.41 11.38
N ALA A 23 5.04 -12.91 10.54
CA ALA A 23 6.31 -12.33 10.98
C ALA A 23 6.18 -10.85 11.39
N GLY A 24 4.98 -10.26 11.29
CA GLY A 24 4.73 -8.85 11.58
C GLY A 24 5.19 -7.90 10.48
N THR A 25 5.49 -8.42 9.28
CA THR A 25 5.76 -7.58 8.11
C THR A 25 4.46 -7.19 7.42
N PHE A 26 4.36 -5.92 7.05
CA PHE A 26 3.21 -5.38 6.33
C PHE A 26 3.49 -5.40 4.82
N ALA A 27 2.45 -5.73 4.08
CA ALA A 27 2.40 -5.66 2.62
C ALA A 27 1.18 -4.86 2.22
N LEU A 28 1.33 -4.07 1.16
CA LEU A 28 0.30 -3.21 0.63
C LEU A 28 0.26 -3.39 -0.88
N HIS A 29 -0.87 -3.88 -1.37
CA HIS A 29 -1.20 -4.03 -2.77
C HIS A 29 -2.18 -2.93 -3.15
N ILE A 30 -1.99 -2.28 -4.30
CA ILE A 30 -2.91 -1.30 -4.84
C ILE A 30 -3.17 -1.57 -6.31
N GLU A 31 -4.43 -1.68 -6.68
CA GLU A 31 -4.88 -1.79 -8.06
C GLU A 31 -5.64 -0.52 -8.49
N ASP A 32 -5.29 0.04 -9.65
CA ASP A 32 -6.12 1.03 -10.34
C ASP A 32 -7.25 0.31 -11.09
N SER A 33 -8.49 0.45 -10.64
CA SER A 33 -9.62 -0.26 -11.23
C SER A 33 -9.99 0.23 -12.64
N ILE A 34 -9.38 1.32 -13.14
CA ILE A 34 -9.63 1.89 -14.46
C ILE A 34 -8.55 1.46 -15.44
N THR A 35 -7.28 1.54 -15.05
CA THR A 35 -6.16 1.17 -15.93
C THR A 35 -5.72 -0.28 -15.76
N GLY A 36 -6.09 -0.93 -14.65
CA GLY A 36 -5.63 -2.27 -14.26
C GLY A 36 -4.18 -2.31 -13.79
N GLU A 37 -3.55 -1.16 -13.53
CA GLU A 37 -2.18 -1.10 -13.04
C GLU A 37 -2.11 -1.51 -11.57
N GLN A 38 -1.13 -2.34 -11.24
CA GLN A 38 -0.94 -2.90 -9.91
C GLN A 38 0.39 -2.43 -9.32
N PHE A 39 0.36 -2.10 -8.03
CA PHE A 39 1.50 -1.66 -7.26
C PHE A 39 1.56 -2.47 -5.97
N GLU A 40 2.70 -3.11 -5.72
CA GLU A 40 2.93 -3.88 -4.51
C GLU A 40 4.13 -3.31 -3.77
N CYS A 41 3.97 -3.14 -2.46
CA CYS A 41 5.05 -2.83 -1.55
C CYS A 41 5.02 -3.82 -0.40
N GLU A 42 6.17 -4.42 -0.13
CA GLU A 42 6.34 -5.48 0.86
C GLU A 42 7.42 -5.08 1.86
N GLY A 43 7.40 -5.67 3.06
CA GLY A 43 8.45 -5.45 4.05
C GLY A 43 8.37 -4.08 4.70
N LEU A 44 7.19 -3.46 4.69
CA LEU A 44 6.95 -2.20 5.39
C LEU A 44 6.90 -2.45 6.90
N ASP A 45 7.57 -1.57 7.64
CA ASP A 45 7.35 -1.42 9.08
C ASP A 45 6.03 -0.67 9.34
N LEU A 46 5.49 -0.84 10.55
CA LEU A 46 4.23 -0.24 10.99
C LEU A 46 4.17 1.29 10.78
N GLU A 47 5.29 1.98 10.97
CA GLU A 47 5.37 3.43 10.78
C GLU A 47 5.34 3.85 9.31
N GLU A 48 6.06 3.13 8.43
CA GLU A 48 6.03 3.41 6.99
C GLU A 48 4.68 3.04 6.38
N PHE A 49 4.06 1.98 6.91
CA PHE A 49 2.71 1.57 6.58
C PHE A 49 1.65 2.63 6.97
N ASP A 50 1.72 3.18 8.19
CA ASP A 50 0.80 4.22 8.64
C ASP A 50 0.93 5.51 7.83
N LYS A 51 2.18 5.94 7.53
CA LYS A 51 2.45 7.06 6.61
C LYS A 51 1.88 6.82 5.23
N LEU A 52 1.93 5.58 4.73
CA LEU A 52 1.37 5.23 3.43
C LEU A 52 -0.14 5.37 3.42
N LEU A 53 -0.83 4.88 4.46
CA LEU A 53 -2.27 5.05 4.58
C LEU A 53 -2.68 6.52 4.72
N ASP A 54 -1.94 7.31 5.50
CA ASP A 54 -2.19 8.75 5.64
C ASP A 54 -1.98 9.48 4.29
N LEU A 55 -0.90 9.15 3.58
CA LEU A 55 -0.67 9.64 2.23
C LEU A 55 -1.81 9.23 1.29
N LEU A 56 -2.24 7.97 1.30
CA LEU A 56 -3.34 7.46 0.46
C LEU A 56 -4.68 8.15 0.76
N SER A 57 -4.92 8.48 2.02
CA SER A 57 -6.09 9.25 2.46
C SER A 57 -6.02 10.70 1.96
N THR A 58 -4.82 11.28 1.93
CA THR A 58 -4.59 12.69 1.56
C THR A 58 -4.46 12.90 0.05
N VAL A 59 -3.86 11.94 -0.65
CA VAL A 59 -3.54 11.98 -2.07
C VAL A 59 -4.50 11.06 -2.81
N GLN A 60 -5.44 11.65 -3.53
CA GLN A 60 -6.43 10.92 -4.36
C GLN A 60 -5.81 10.08 -5.50
N ASN A 61 -4.49 10.10 -5.66
CA ASN A 61 -3.72 9.36 -6.67
C ASN A 61 -2.56 8.56 -6.00
N PRO A 62 -2.76 7.26 -5.65
CA PRO A 62 -1.73 6.37 -5.12
C PRO A 62 -0.47 6.24 -5.97
N LYS A 63 -0.56 6.45 -7.30
CA LYS A 63 0.61 6.49 -8.18
C LYS A 63 1.68 7.49 -7.72
N ILE A 64 1.26 8.64 -7.19
CA ILE A 64 2.21 9.66 -6.70
C ILE A 64 2.93 9.13 -5.45
N ILE A 65 2.23 8.38 -4.61
CA ILE A 65 2.74 7.86 -3.35
C ILE A 65 3.81 6.80 -3.60
N PHE A 66 3.54 5.84 -4.49
CA PHE A 66 4.56 4.85 -4.88
C PHE A 66 5.74 5.46 -5.63
N GLY A 67 5.51 6.51 -6.43
CA GLY A 67 6.59 7.26 -7.06
C GLY A 67 7.51 7.93 -6.04
N ILE A 68 6.93 8.50 -4.96
CA ILE A 68 7.69 9.10 -3.85
C ILE A 68 8.46 8.03 -3.08
N LEU A 69 7.84 6.88 -2.78
CA LEU A 69 8.49 5.77 -2.09
C LEU A 69 9.66 5.19 -2.88
N ASN A 70 9.46 4.87 -4.16
CA ASN A 70 10.52 4.35 -5.05
C ASN A 70 11.66 5.37 -5.22
N SER A 71 11.35 6.67 -5.20
CA SER A 71 12.37 7.73 -5.24
C SER A 71 13.17 7.84 -3.94
N ARG A 72 12.61 7.40 -2.80
CA ARG A 72 13.25 7.43 -1.48
C ARG A 72 14.23 6.27 -1.28
N GLU A 73 13.98 5.11 -1.89
CA GLU A 73 14.90 3.95 -1.85
C GLU A 73 16.09 4.07 -2.81
N ALA A 74 16.01 4.96 -3.81
CA ALA A 74 17.08 5.20 -4.79
C ALA A 74 18.13 6.26 -4.35
N GLY A 75 18.01 6.81 -3.14
CA GLY A 75 18.82 7.91 -2.61
C GLY A 75 19.82 7.50 -1.54
#